data_AF-A0A7X0CK88-F1
#
_entry.id   AF-A0A7X0CK88-F1
#
_cell.length_a   1.000
_cell.length_b   1.000
_cell.length_c   1.000
_cell.angle_alpha   90.00
_cell.angle_beta   90.00
_cell.angle_gamma   90.00
#
_symmetry.space_group_name_H-M   'P 1'
#
loop_
_entity.id
_entity.type
_entity.pdbx_description
1 polymer ?
#
loop_
_entity_poly.entity_id
_entity_poly.type
_entity_poly.pdbx_seq_one_letter_code
_entity_poly.pdbx_strand_id
1 'polypeptide(L)'
;MKTLKSMVAGISLLLACITANAAVKSHATQPTEKDVVNIYINAIANGKTDNLDKVLGDDLQFNMQRGQRVNTFTKEQLMNYLKSNTVSGESVNTTTTVLSDDENSSKVKIDFKYDGYTRTDVVTLDKSFGWKITSVNSTFK
;
A
#
# COMPACT_ATOMS: atom_id res chain seq x y z
N MET A 1 -1.91 47.23 58.39
CA MET A 1 -1.56 45.82 58.70
C MET A 1 -1.94 45.01 57.47
N LYS A 2 -1.05 44.72 56.50
CA LYS A 2 -0.06 43.60 56.44
C LYS A 2 -0.75 42.24 56.68
N THR A 3 -1.12 41.39 55.70
CA THR A 3 -0.39 40.63 54.64
C THR A 3 -0.29 39.12 54.97
N LEU A 4 -0.39 38.27 53.92
CA LEU A 4 0.10 36.88 53.79
C LEU A 4 -0.68 35.76 54.54
N LYS A 5 -0.73 34.47 54.17
CA LYS A 5 -0.51 33.62 52.96
C LYS A 5 -0.75 32.15 53.43
N SER A 6 -1.36 31.31 52.58
CA SER A 6 -1.09 29.87 52.37
C SER A 6 -1.46 28.77 53.41
N MET A 7 -1.96 27.64 52.87
CA MET A 7 -1.73 26.18 53.15
C MET A 7 -3.07 25.40 53.06
N VAL A 8 -3.42 24.62 52.01
CA VAL A 8 -2.91 23.29 51.54
C VAL A 8 -3.00 22.26 52.69
N ALA A 9 -3.72 21.12 52.66
CA ALA A 9 -3.90 20.09 51.62
C ALA A 9 -5.02 19.04 51.94
N GLY A 10 -5.39 18.26 50.92
CA GLY A 10 -5.75 16.82 51.00
C GLY A 10 -7.25 16.50 51.00
N ILE A 11 -7.80 15.55 50.24
CA ILE A 11 -7.24 14.39 49.54
C ILE A 11 -8.15 14.00 48.37
N SER A 12 -7.51 13.65 47.26
CA SER A 12 -8.09 13.33 45.95
C SER A 12 -8.92 12.05 45.97
N LEU A 13 -10.19 12.13 45.53
CA LEU A 13 -11.01 10.96 45.23
C LEU A 13 -10.79 10.59 43.76
N LEU A 14 -9.77 9.76 43.49
CA LEU A 14 -9.54 9.19 42.18
C LEU A 14 -10.48 7.99 41.96
N LEU A 15 -11.49 8.22 41.12
CA LEU A 15 -12.30 7.18 40.48
C LEU A 15 -11.38 6.30 39.63
N ALA A 16 -11.13 5.07 40.07
CA ALA A 16 -10.60 4.02 39.21
C ALA A 16 -11.76 3.30 38.52
N CYS A 17 -12.29 3.90 37.45
CA CYS A 17 -13.03 3.12 36.45
C CYS A 17 -12.01 2.30 35.67
N ILE A 18 -11.88 1.02 36.03
CA ILE A 18 -11.09 0.05 35.27
C ILE A 18 -11.85 -0.19 33.97
N THR A 19 -11.58 0.59 32.92
CA THR A 19 -12.03 0.24 31.59
C THR A 19 -11.19 -0.94 31.14
N ALA A 20 -11.76 -2.13 31.18
CA ALA A 20 -11.19 -3.29 30.52
C ALA A 20 -11.10 -2.99 29.03
N ASN A 21 -9.91 -2.62 28.56
CA ASN A 21 -9.60 -2.62 27.14
C ASN A 21 -9.57 -4.08 26.70
N ALA A 22 -10.70 -4.57 26.19
CA ALA A 22 -10.69 -5.71 25.32
C ALA A 22 -9.93 -5.29 24.06
N ALA A 23 -8.62 -5.54 24.04
CA ALA A 23 -7.87 -5.61 22.81
C ALA A 23 -8.46 -6.80 22.04
N VAL A 24 -9.52 -6.53 21.27
CA VAL A 24 -9.93 -7.40 20.17
C VAL A 24 -8.68 -7.46 19.31
N LYS A 25 -7.96 -8.59 19.38
CA LYS A 25 -7.02 -8.93 18.33
C LYS A 25 -7.87 -9.02 17.08
N SER A 26 -7.98 -7.90 16.36
CA SER A 26 -8.56 -7.89 15.03
C SER A 26 -7.77 -8.95 14.28
N HIS A 27 -8.42 -10.07 13.95
CA HIS A 27 -7.95 -10.90 12.87
C HIS A 27 -7.85 -9.93 11.71
N ALA A 28 -6.62 -9.52 11.35
CA ALA A 28 -6.41 -8.64 10.22
C ALA A 28 -7.07 -9.34 9.03
N THR A 29 -8.21 -8.80 8.60
CA THR A 29 -8.93 -9.30 7.43
C THR A 29 -7.95 -9.28 6.29
N GLN A 30 -7.79 -10.42 5.60
CA GLN A 30 -6.94 -10.50 4.42
C GLN A 30 -7.36 -9.38 3.44
N PRO A 31 -6.40 -8.68 2.80
CA PRO A 31 -6.72 -7.62 1.87
C PRO A 31 -7.70 -8.09 0.79
N THR A 32 -8.70 -7.26 0.49
CA THR A 32 -9.55 -7.49 -0.69
C THR A 32 -8.74 -7.22 -1.96
N GLU A 33 -9.23 -7.67 -3.12
CA GLU A 33 -8.62 -7.38 -4.42
C GLU A 33 -8.38 -5.86 -4.60
N LYS A 34 -9.39 -5.05 -4.26
CA LYS A 34 -9.31 -3.59 -4.30
C LYS A 34 -8.24 -3.05 -3.37
N ASP A 35 -8.09 -3.61 -2.16
CA ASP A 35 -7.04 -3.20 -1.23
C ASP A 35 -5.65 -3.50 -1.80
N VAL A 36 -5.47 -4.67 -2.42
CA VAL A 36 -4.22 -5.05 -3.08
C VAL A 36 -3.86 -4.08 -4.22
N VAL A 37 -4.81 -3.76 -5.08
CA VAL A 37 -4.62 -2.78 -6.16
C VAL A 37 -4.25 -1.40 -5.60
N ASN A 38 -4.91 -0.95 -4.53
CA ASN A 38 -4.60 0.34 -3.88
C ASN A 38 -3.22 0.36 -3.21
N ILE A 39 -2.82 -0.73 -2.55
CA ILE A 39 -1.48 -0.87 -1.97
C ILE A 39 -0.43 -0.77 -3.08
N TYR A 40 -0.65 -1.45 -4.21
CA TYR A 40 0.22 -1.36 -5.37
C TYR A 40 0.31 0.06 -5.93
N ILE A 41 -0.82 0.73 -6.18
CA ILE A 41 -0.85 2.11 -6.67
C ILE A 41 -0.09 3.03 -5.72
N ASN A 42 -0.28 2.91 -4.41
CA ASN A 42 0.42 3.73 -3.43
C ASN A 42 1.93 3.51 -3.42
N ALA A 43 2.38 2.26 -3.60
CA ALA A 43 3.80 1.97 -3.71
C ALA A 43 4.42 2.58 -4.97
N ILE A 44 3.75 2.45 -6.11
CA ILE A 44 4.28 2.92 -7.40
C ILE A 44 4.18 4.44 -7.56
N ALA A 45 3.02 5.03 -7.25
CA ALA A 45 2.75 6.44 -7.47
C ALA A 45 3.23 7.35 -6.33
N ASN A 46 3.29 6.83 -5.09
CA ASN A 46 3.58 7.64 -3.90
C ASN A 46 4.81 7.17 -3.12
N GLY A 47 5.48 6.09 -3.56
CA GLY A 47 6.65 5.53 -2.85
C GLY A 47 6.29 4.88 -1.50
N LYS A 48 5.00 4.69 -1.21
CA LYS A 48 4.53 4.12 0.05
C LYS A 48 4.52 2.61 -0.05
N THR A 49 5.63 1.97 0.29
CA THR A 49 5.80 0.51 0.16
C THR A 49 5.21 -0.28 1.33
N ASP A 50 4.48 0.36 2.25
CA ASP A 50 3.89 -0.30 3.41
C ASP A 50 2.94 -1.43 2.97
N ASN A 51 3.16 -2.63 3.51
CA ASN A 51 2.41 -3.85 3.19
C ASN A 51 2.49 -4.31 1.73
N LEU A 52 3.30 -3.67 0.88
CA LEU A 52 3.47 -4.10 -0.52
C LEU A 52 4.01 -5.54 -0.58
N ASP A 53 5.01 -5.85 0.25
CA ASP A 53 5.61 -7.19 0.36
C ASP A 53 4.58 -8.28 0.66
N LYS A 54 3.52 -7.94 1.41
CA LYS A 54 2.45 -8.85 1.80
C LYS A 54 1.44 -9.09 0.69
N VAL A 55 1.39 -8.25 -0.34
CA VAL A 55 0.43 -8.41 -1.45
C VAL A 55 1.09 -8.82 -2.77
N LEU A 56 2.41 -8.91 -2.81
CA LEU A 56 3.15 -9.50 -3.93
C LEU A 56 3.25 -11.03 -3.75
N GLY A 57 2.91 -11.78 -4.81
CA GLY A 57 3.17 -13.22 -4.89
C GLY A 57 4.66 -13.50 -4.85
N ASP A 58 5.04 -14.65 -4.29
CA ASP A 58 6.46 -15.00 -4.14
C ASP A 58 7.13 -15.31 -5.48
N ASP A 59 6.35 -15.71 -6.48
CA ASP A 59 6.73 -15.96 -7.87
C ASP A 59 6.46 -14.76 -8.80
N LEU A 60 6.23 -13.56 -8.24
CA LEU A 60 5.96 -12.35 -9.01
C LEU A 60 6.98 -12.15 -10.14
N GLN A 61 6.45 -11.92 -11.35
CA GLN A 61 7.20 -11.37 -12.46
C GLN A 61 6.73 -9.96 -12.79
N PHE A 62 7.58 -8.98 -12.51
CA PHE A 62 7.37 -7.60 -12.89
C PHE A 62 8.18 -7.28 -14.14
N ASN A 63 7.52 -7.11 -15.27
CA ASN A 63 8.12 -6.83 -16.58
C ASN A 63 7.96 -5.35 -16.93
N MET A 64 9.07 -4.65 -17.12
CA MET A 64 9.09 -3.25 -17.54
C MET A 64 9.61 -3.13 -18.96
N GLN A 65 8.74 -2.78 -19.90
CA GLN A 65 9.12 -2.50 -21.28
C GLN A 65 9.68 -1.07 -21.40
N ARG A 66 10.90 -0.95 -21.90
CA ARG A 66 11.55 0.32 -22.24
C ARG A 66 12.07 0.26 -23.67
N GLY A 67 11.33 0.88 -24.59
CA GLY A 67 11.59 0.74 -26.02
C GLY A 67 11.45 -0.73 -26.46
N GLN A 68 12.54 -1.29 -27.01
CA GLN A 68 12.60 -2.69 -27.45
C GLN A 68 13.11 -3.65 -26.36
N ARG A 69 13.46 -3.16 -25.17
CA ARG A 69 14.00 -3.98 -24.08
C ARG A 69 12.94 -4.25 -23.04
N VAL A 70 12.95 -5.45 -22.48
CA VAL A 70 12.14 -5.81 -21.29
C VAL A 70 13.08 -6.07 -20.14
N ASN A 71 12.91 -5.33 -19.06
CA ASN A 71 13.60 -5.57 -17.80
C ASN A 71 12.63 -6.29 -16.86
N THR A 72 12.99 -7.51 -16.45
CA THR A 72 12.18 -8.31 -15.53
C THR A 72 12.76 -8.24 -14.13
N PHE A 73 11.89 -8.04 -13.14
CA PHE A 73 12.23 -7.96 -11.73
C PHE A 73 11.47 -9.03 -10.95
N THR A 74 12.16 -9.72 -10.05
CA THR A 74 11.53 -10.52 -9.01
C THR A 74 10.89 -9.62 -7.95
N LYS A 75 10.08 -10.21 -7.05
CA LYS A 75 9.55 -9.52 -5.85
C LYS A 75 10.64 -8.79 -5.06
N GLU A 76 11.75 -9.45 -4.77
CA GLU A 76 12.85 -8.85 -4.00
C GLU A 76 13.47 -7.66 -4.74
N GLN A 77 13.74 -7.82 -6.04
CA GLN A 77 14.33 -6.76 -6.87
C GLN A 77 13.40 -5.56 -6.99
N LEU A 78 12.09 -5.79 -7.15
CA LEU A 78 11.09 -4.72 -7.17
C LEU A 78 11.05 -3.96 -5.84
N MET A 79 11.00 -4.68 -4.72
CA MET A 79 10.99 -4.06 -3.39
C MET A 79 12.26 -3.24 -3.13
N ASN A 80 13.43 -3.77 -3.52
CA ASN A 80 14.69 -3.05 -3.39
C ASN A 80 14.73 -1.81 -4.28
N TYR A 81 14.27 -1.94 -5.54
CA TYR A 81 14.15 -0.82 -6.46
C TYR A 81 13.25 0.29 -5.90
N LEU A 82 12.07 -0.04 -5.37
CA LEU A 82 11.14 0.97 -4.83
C LEU A 82 11.67 1.65 -3.56
N LYS A 83 12.44 0.93 -2.73
CA LYS A 83 13.06 1.50 -1.53
C LYS A 83 14.27 2.40 -1.86
N SER A 84 15.02 2.08 -2.92
CA SER A 84 16.21 2.83 -3.30
C SER A 84 15.92 4.05 -4.16
N ASN A 85 14.72 4.14 -4.75
CA ASN A 85 14.34 5.23 -5.63
C ASN A 85 13.31 6.12 -4.96
N THR A 86 13.61 7.42 -4.91
CA THR A 86 12.68 8.43 -4.43
C THR A 86 11.61 8.67 -5.49
N VAL A 87 10.34 8.65 -5.09
CA VAL A 87 9.24 9.05 -5.96
C VAL A 87 9.16 10.59 -5.98
N SER A 88 8.91 11.18 -7.15
CA SER A 88 8.74 12.63 -7.26
C SER A 88 7.53 13.08 -6.42
N GLY A 89 7.63 14.23 -5.77
CA GLY A 89 6.53 14.80 -4.96
C GLY A 89 5.36 15.33 -5.78
N GLU A 90 5.34 15.07 -7.10
CA GLU A 90 4.30 15.51 -8.01
C GLU A 90 3.11 14.56 -7.97
N SER A 91 1.89 15.12 -8.02
CA SER A 91 0.66 14.32 -8.02
C SER A 91 0.53 13.55 -9.35
N VAL A 92 0.55 12.22 -9.28
CA VAL A 92 0.30 11.34 -10.43
C VAL A 92 -1.20 11.04 -10.52
N ASN A 93 -1.81 11.38 -11.66
CA ASN A 93 -3.21 11.01 -11.90
C ASN A 93 -3.29 9.52 -12.25
N THR A 94 -4.06 8.76 -11.48
CA THR A 94 -4.18 7.30 -11.65
C THR A 94 -5.59 6.90 -12.04
N THR A 95 -5.71 6.10 -13.10
CA THR A 95 -6.99 5.52 -13.54
C THR A 95 -6.89 4.00 -13.55
N THR A 96 -7.89 3.31 -12.99
CA THR A 96 -7.98 1.85 -13.03
C THR A 96 -9.08 1.39 -13.97
N THR A 97 -8.83 0.33 -14.74
CA THR A 97 -9.82 -0.35 -15.58
C THR A 97 -9.71 -1.85 -15.36
N VAL A 98 -10.77 -2.49 -14.90
CA VAL A 98 -10.84 -3.95 -14.81
C VAL A 98 -10.93 -4.52 -16.23
N LEU A 99 -9.98 -5.39 -16.59
CA LEU A 99 -9.92 -6.05 -17.91
C LEU A 99 -10.60 -7.41 -17.87
N SER A 100 -10.45 -8.14 -16.77
CA SER A 100 -11.15 -9.39 -16.48
C SER A 100 -11.23 -9.56 -14.97
N ASP A 101 -12.30 -10.16 -14.49
CA ASP A 101 -12.51 -10.44 -13.08
C ASP A 101 -13.35 -11.71 -12.96
N ASP A 102 -12.85 -12.65 -12.17
CA ASP A 102 -13.51 -13.89 -11.80
C ASP A 102 -13.22 -14.24 -10.33
N GLU A 103 -13.80 -15.33 -9.84
CA GLU A 103 -13.72 -15.67 -8.41
C GLU A 103 -12.29 -15.88 -7.87
N ASN A 104 -11.34 -16.22 -8.74
CA ASN A 104 -9.98 -16.62 -8.40
C ASN A 104 -8.88 -15.76 -9.04
N SER A 105 -9.18 -15.05 -10.12
CA SER A 105 -8.22 -14.21 -10.85
C SER A 105 -8.84 -12.89 -11.31
N SER A 106 -8.03 -11.84 -11.26
CA SER A 106 -8.39 -10.53 -11.80
C SER A 106 -7.24 -9.94 -12.59
N LYS A 107 -7.56 -9.17 -13.63
CA LYS A 107 -6.60 -8.37 -14.38
C LYS A 107 -7.07 -6.93 -14.39
N VAL A 108 -6.22 -6.04 -13.87
CA VAL A 108 -6.51 -4.62 -13.76
C VAL A 108 -5.46 -3.84 -14.55
N LYS A 109 -5.92 -3.02 -15.49
CA LYS A 109 -5.10 -2.00 -16.12
C LYS A 109 -5.06 -0.77 -15.24
N ILE A 110 -3.86 -0.24 -14.99
CA ILE A 110 -3.62 0.95 -14.19
C ILE A 110 -2.81 1.93 -15.04
N ASP A 111 -3.39 3.08 -15.35
CA ASP A 111 -2.72 4.16 -16.07
C ASP A 111 -2.24 5.21 -15.06
N PHE A 112 -0.93 5.36 -14.94
CA PHE A 112 -0.25 6.40 -14.16
C PHE A 112 0.17 7.53 -15.11
N LYS A 113 -0.54 8.66 -15.05
CA LYS A 113 -0.30 9.82 -15.91
C LYS A 113 0.62 10.82 -15.23
N TYR A 114 1.83 10.95 -15.77
CA TYR A 114 2.84 11.93 -15.39
C TYR A 114 2.81 13.11 -16.37
N ASP A 115 3.60 14.15 -16.09
CA ASP A 115 3.83 15.18 -17.09
C ASP A 115 4.66 14.59 -18.26
N GLY A 116 4.18 14.79 -19.49
CA GLY A 116 4.84 14.34 -20.71
C GLY A 116 4.73 12.84 -21.06
N TYR A 117 4.31 11.95 -20.17
CA TYR A 117 4.15 10.51 -20.49
C TYR A 117 3.13 9.78 -19.61
N THR A 118 2.65 8.63 -20.09
CA THR A 118 1.81 7.71 -19.29
C THR A 118 2.49 6.36 -19.15
N ARG A 119 2.61 5.88 -17.91
CA ARG A 119 2.95 4.48 -17.63
C ARG A 119 1.66 3.68 -17.48
N THR A 120 1.50 2.63 -18.27
CA THR A 120 0.38 1.70 -18.17
C THR A 120 0.89 0.36 -17.63
N ASP A 121 0.33 -0.06 -16.50
CA ASP A 121 0.59 -1.36 -15.91
C ASP A 121 -0.64 -2.26 -16.07
N VAL A 122 -0.45 -3.46 -16.61
CA VAL A 122 -1.45 -4.53 -16.54
C VAL A 122 -1.05 -5.47 -15.40
N VAL A 123 -1.82 -5.42 -14.33
CA VAL A 123 -1.60 -6.17 -13.08
C VAL A 123 -2.51 -7.39 -13.08
N THR A 124 -1.93 -8.58 -12.89
CA THR A 124 -2.67 -9.82 -12.69
C THR A 124 -2.64 -10.21 -11.22
N LEU A 125 -3.81 -10.50 -10.68
CA LEU A 125 -4.04 -10.95 -9.32
C LEU A 125 -4.54 -12.39 -9.32
N ASP A 126 -4.14 -13.15 -8.30
CA ASP A 126 -4.59 -14.51 -8.02
C ASP A 126 -5.02 -14.61 -6.54
N LYS A 127 -6.02 -15.44 -6.25
CA LYS A 127 -6.63 -15.59 -4.91
C LYS A 127 -6.21 -16.87 -4.18
N SER A 128 -5.40 -17.74 -4.77
CA SER A 128 -5.09 -19.09 -4.24
C SER A 128 -4.55 -19.06 -2.80
N PHE A 129 -3.83 -18.01 -2.43
CA PHE A 129 -3.30 -17.79 -1.08
C PHE A 129 -3.72 -16.42 -0.51
N GLY A 130 -4.96 -16.04 -0.78
CA GLY A 130 -5.44 -14.66 -0.68
C GLY A 130 -5.07 -13.87 -1.93
N TRP A 131 -5.62 -12.67 -2.08
CA TRP A 131 -5.32 -11.83 -3.24
C TRP A 131 -3.86 -11.42 -3.24
N LYS A 132 -3.13 -11.81 -4.28
CA LYS A 132 -1.71 -11.51 -4.51
C LYS A 132 -1.49 -11.10 -5.95
N ILE A 133 -0.55 -10.19 -6.17
CA ILE A 133 -0.09 -9.83 -7.51
C ILE A 133 0.93 -10.86 -7.97
N THR A 134 0.64 -11.56 -9.06
CA THR A 134 1.51 -12.60 -9.65
C THR A 134 2.25 -12.11 -10.89
N SER A 135 1.71 -11.12 -11.58
CA SER A 135 2.38 -10.51 -12.73
C SER A 135 2.03 -9.04 -12.89
N VAL A 136 3.02 -8.26 -13.33
CA VAL A 136 2.82 -6.89 -13.80
C VAL A 136 3.54 -6.73 -15.13
N ASN A 137 2.83 -6.21 -16.13
CA ASN A 137 3.44 -5.80 -17.40
C ASN A 137 3.29 -4.30 -17.56
N SER A 138 4.42 -3.59 -17.47
CA SER A 138 4.50 -2.14 -17.49
C SER A 138 5.01 -1.64 -18.84
N THR A 139 4.30 -0.68 -19.41
CA THR A 139 4.61 -0.04 -20.70
C THR A 139 4.54 1.49 -20.55
N PHE A 140 5.22 2.21 -21.43
CA PHE A 140 5.23 3.68 -21.42
C PHE A 140 4.79 4.20 -22.78
N LYS A 141 3.94 5.22 -22.78
CA LYS A 141 3.43 5.92 -23.95
C LYS A 141 3.65 7.42 -23.82
#